data_AF-A0A090K496-F1
#
_entry.id   AF-A0A090K496-F1
#
_cell.length_a   1.000
_cell.length_b   1.000
_cell.length_c   1.000
_cell.angle_alpha   90.00
_cell.angle_beta   90.00
_cell.angle_gamma   90.00
#
_symmetry.space_group_name_H-M   'P 1'
#
loop_
_entity.id
_entity.type
_entity.pdbx_description
1 polymer ?
#
loop_
_entity_poly.entity_id
_entity_poly.type
_entity_poly.pdbx_seq_one_letter_code
_entity_poly.pdbx_strand_id
1 'polypeptide(L)' 'VHWHGLLLPANMDGVPGLSFNGIAPGEAYQYRFTLKQSGTFWYHS' A
#
# COMPACT_ATOMS: atom_id res chain seq x y z
N VAL A 1 -0.50 4.64 3.17
CA VAL A 1 0.36 3.63 3.82
C VAL A 1 1.11 2.90 2.74
N HIS A 2 2.43 2.99 2.72
CA HIS A 2 3.29 2.21 1.85
C HIS A 2 3.71 0.89 2.51
N TRP A 3 3.74 -0.19 1.74
CA TRP A 3 4.05 -1.55 2.19
C TRP A 3 5.48 -1.93 1.80
N HIS A 4 6.44 -1.50 2.62
CA HIS A 4 7.84 -1.54 2.25
C HIS A 4 8.38 -2.97 2.09
N GLY A 5 8.83 -3.25 0.87
CA GLY A 5 9.43 -4.51 0.49
C GLY A 5 8.44 -5.59 0.05
N LEU A 6 7.11 -5.37 0.10
CA LEU A 6 6.12 -6.35 -0.35
C LEU A 6 5.87 -6.26 -1.87
N LEU A 7 5.76 -7.42 -2.53
CA LEU A 7 5.36 -7.55 -3.92
C LEU A 7 3.82 -7.60 -4.03
N LEU A 8 3.23 -6.48 -4.45
CA LEU A 8 1.78 -6.30 -4.60
C LEU A 8 1.44 -5.51 -5.88
N PRO A 9 0.16 -5.51 -6.32
CA PRO A 9 -0.29 -4.65 -7.41
C PRO A 9 0.06 -3.18 -7.14
N ALA A 10 0.45 -2.45 -8.19
CA ALA A 10 0.90 -1.07 -8.06
C ALA A 10 -0.11 -0.17 -7.35
N ASN A 11 -1.42 -0.36 -7.59
CA ASN A 11 -2.47 0.42 -6.95
C ASN A 11 -2.62 0.18 -5.44
N MET A 12 -1.96 -0.83 -4.88
CA MET A 12 -1.96 -1.14 -3.45
C MET A 12 -0.69 -0.64 -2.74
N ASP A 13 0.26 -0.04 -3.49
CA ASP A 13 1.59 0.31 -2.97
C ASP A 13 1.60 1.57 -2.09
N GLY A 14 0.55 2.39 -2.15
CA GLY A 14 0.37 3.50 -1.22
C GLY A 14 1.27 4.71 -1.43
N VAL A 15 1.83 4.87 -2.63
CA VAL A 15 2.50 6.07 -3.17
C VAL A 15 1.48 7.01 -3.84
N PRO A 16 1.12 8.18 -3.25
CA PRO A 16 0.19 9.12 -3.87
C PRO A 16 0.69 9.66 -5.21
N GLY A 17 -0.23 9.86 -6.16
CA GLY A 17 0.10 10.34 -7.51
C GLY A 17 0.69 9.28 -8.46
N LEU A 18 1.00 8.08 -7.94
CA LEU A 18 1.40 6.91 -8.74
C LEU A 18 0.43 5.75 -8.56
N SER A 19 0.22 5.32 -7.31
CA SER A 19 -0.61 4.15 -6.99
C SER A 19 -2.09 4.49 -6.72
N PHE A 20 -2.37 5.70 -6.22
CA PHE A 20 -3.71 6.19 -5.92
C PHE A 20 -3.68 7.72 -5.70
N ASN A 21 -4.84 8.35 -5.53
CA ASN A 21 -4.96 9.82 -5.41
C ASN A 21 -4.66 10.40 -4.02
N GLY A 22 -4.28 9.58 -3.04
CA GLY A 22 -4.23 9.98 -1.64
C GLY A 22 -5.53 9.67 -0.89
N ILE A 23 -5.51 9.79 0.44
CA ILE A 23 -6.69 9.65 1.31
C ILE A 23 -6.95 11.03 1.92
N ALA A 24 -8.10 11.64 1.64
CA ALA A 24 -8.44 12.91 2.25
C ALA A 24 -8.82 12.74 3.74
N PRO A 25 -8.81 13.81 4.55
CA PRO A 25 -9.24 13.74 5.94
C PRO A 25 -10.67 13.17 6.06
N GLY A 26 -10.84 12.15 6.89
CA GLY A 26 -12.13 11.47 7.10
C GLY A 26 -12.48 10.40 6.07
N GLU A 27 -11.68 10.22 5.02
CA GLU A 27 -11.85 9.13 4.06
C GLU A 27 -11.07 7.88 4.46
N ALA A 28 -11.33 6.79 3.74
CA ALA A 28 -10.65 5.52 3.94
C ALA A 28 -10.24 4.90 2.59
N TYR A 29 -9.15 4.16 2.60
CA TYR A 29 -8.69 3.35 1.47
C TYR A 29 -8.53 1.90 1.91
N GLN A 30 -9.15 0.97 1.17
CA GLN A 30 -9.05 -0.45 1.47
C GLN A 30 -7.87 -1.07 0.72
N TYR A 31 -6.82 -1.41 1.47
CA TYR A 31 -5.73 -2.24 0.96
C TYR A 31 -6.13 -3.72 0.96
N ARG A 32 -6.08 -4.37 -0.21
CA ARG A 32 -6.35 -5.81 -0.36
C ARG A 32 -5.43 -6.40 -1.42
N PHE A 33 -4.55 -7.30 -1.00
CA PHE A 33 -3.64 -8.01 -1.90
C PHE A 33 -3.25 -9.38 -1.31
N THR A 34 -2.83 -10.30 -2.17
CA THR A 34 -2.31 -11.62 -1.78
C THR A 34 -0.83 -11.51 -1.47
N LEU A 35 -0.40 -12.01 -0.30
CA LEU A 35 1.01 -12.13 0.05
C LEU A 35 1.68 -13.21 -0.79
N LYS A 36 2.80 -12.85 -1.44
CA LYS A 36 3.57 -13.76 -2.32
C LYS A 36 4.90 -14.19 -1.73
N GLN A 37 5.32 -13.58 -0.63
CA GLN A 37 6.67 -13.70 -0.08
C GLN A 37 6.63 -13.92 1.43
N SER A 38 7.67 -14.56 1.95
CA SER A 38 7.90 -14.74 3.38
C SER A 38 9.11 -13.94 3.83
N GLY A 39 9.09 -13.41 5.05
CA GLY A 39 10.16 -12.58 5.60
C GLY A 39 9.62 -11.48 6.50
N THR A 40 10.51 -10.58 6.92
CA THR A 40 10.18 -9.42 7.74
C THR A 40 10.03 -8.19 6.84
N PHE A 41 8.85 -7.57 6.91
CA PHE A 41 8.50 -6.36 6.17
C PHE A 41 7.85 -5.36 7.12
N TRP A 42 7.55 -4.16 6.64
CA TRP A 42 6.99 -3.10 7.46
C TRP A 42 6.13 -2.16 6.62
N TYR A 43 5.37 -1.30 7.28
CA TYR A 43 4.53 -0.29 6.63
C TYR A 43 4.80 1.08 7.23
N HIS A 44 4.61 2.13 6.42
CA HIS A 44 4.81 3.52 6.84
C HIS A 44 4.00 4.51 6.00
N SER A 45 4.04 5.80 6.38
CA SER A 45 3.41 6.91 5.66
C SER A 45 4.39 7.59 4.72
#